data_AF-A0A1W9W4Q3-F1
#
_entry.id   AF-A0A1W9W4Q3-F1
#
_cell.length_a   1.000
_cell.length_b   1.000
_cell.length_c   1.000
_cell.angle_alpha   90.00
_cell.angle_beta   90.00
_cell.angle_gamma   90.00
#
_symmetry.space_group_name_H-M   'P 1'
#
loop_
_entity.id
_entity.type
_entity.pdbx_description
1 polymer ?
#
loop_
_entity_poly.entity_id
_entity_poly.type
_entity_poly.pdbx_seq_one_letter_code
_entity_poly.pdbx_strand_id
1 'polypeptide(L)'
;MEWHIITGSKGGVGKTLLALLISAHSLDNDNGTTLVLDLNSMNADFSRLLFYQKEVGDSVAVAIPTQERRNEQIVLQKTYSLGDTDNPYYYVVGWPLNPFRMYDPSLFTKLLSTIKTSVAPIIEERLELPPLQTVIIDTNYHFCNIFSEQDIQYTEYTEGALHGDSITLWFMWVYRQLENLIRLKYNDATVMKLTAAAIERNLKSSCCVTTPFMHVFGPMTLISSKPKEGEQRVGSFIARTIYKAITQNEDVHIDDLEQLEELTVGQGVNFSNWLKKLDIAHIAVEKDGDPRHHFLDVLIKATRAPAKDNPSEDERPKNVIPLSVYHKELQYYTDGNYRDVISELRHFDVYNNFSKLISSPK
;
A
#
# COMPACT_ATOMS: atom_id res chain seq x y z
N MET A 1 12.61 12.23 6.09
CA MET A 1 11.44 11.44 6.54
C MET A 1 11.05 10.49 5.43
N GLU A 2 10.62 9.28 5.78
CA GLU A 2 10.10 8.28 4.85
C GLU A 2 8.57 8.26 4.89
N TRP A 3 7.94 8.34 3.72
CA TRP A 3 6.50 8.38 3.56
C TRP A 3 6.02 7.15 2.78
N HIS A 4 5.07 6.43 3.34
CA HIS A 4 4.39 5.32 2.70
C HIS A 4 2.92 5.69 2.52
N ILE A 5 2.48 5.87 1.28
CA ILE A 5 1.09 6.21 0.97
C ILE A 5 0.44 5.01 0.30
N ILE A 6 -0.51 4.38 0.99
CA ILE A 6 -1.23 3.21 0.49
C ILE A 6 -2.48 3.69 -0.24
N THR A 7 -2.57 3.40 -1.53
CA THR A 7 -3.63 3.89 -2.42
C THR A 7 -4.22 2.76 -3.26
N GLY A 8 -5.50 2.90 -3.63
CA GLY A 8 -6.18 2.00 -4.55
C GLY A 8 -7.61 2.48 -4.83
N SER A 9 -8.22 1.99 -5.91
CA SER A 9 -9.54 2.49 -6.35
C SER A 9 -10.74 1.72 -5.77
N LYS A 10 -10.50 0.75 -4.88
CA LYS A 10 -11.54 -0.13 -4.33
C LYS A 10 -11.33 -0.43 -2.84
N GLY A 11 -12.44 -0.50 -2.10
CA GLY A 11 -12.46 -1.04 -0.74
C GLY A 11 -12.40 -2.58 -0.72
N GLY A 12 -11.96 -3.15 0.41
CA GLY A 12 -11.95 -4.60 0.62
C GLY A 12 -10.89 -5.37 -0.19
N VAL A 13 -9.81 -4.70 -0.61
CA VAL A 13 -8.75 -5.31 -1.44
C VAL A 13 -7.43 -5.53 -0.70
N GLY A 14 -7.42 -5.28 0.63
CA GLY A 14 -6.26 -5.50 1.48
C GLY A 14 -5.38 -4.27 1.75
N LYS A 15 -5.84 -3.05 1.45
CA LYS A 15 -5.05 -1.80 1.68
C LYS A 15 -4.65 -1.64 3.14
N THR A 16 -5.60 -1.78 4.05
CA THR A 16 -5.35 -1.68 5.49
C THR A 16 -4.48 -2.83 5.99
N LEU A 17 -4.61 -4.05 5.45
CA LEU A 17 -3.66 -5.13 5.75
C LEU A 17 -2.24 -4.77 5.29
N LEU A 18 -2.08 -4.22 4.08
CA LEU A 18 -0.78 -3.74 3.61
C LEU A 18 -0.22 -2.63 4.49
N ALA A 19 -1.06 -1.68 4.94
CA ALA A 19 -0.65 -0.64 5.87
C ALA A 19 -0.18 -1.24 7.21
N LEU A 20 -0.89 -2.24 7.74
CA LEU A 20 -0.49 -2.97 8.96
C LEU A 20 0.86 -3.70 8.78
N LEU A 21 1.07 -4.36 7.64
CA LEU A 21 2.34 -5.03 7.32
C LEU A 21 3.51 -4.04 7.26
N ILE A 22 3.30 -2.86 6.65
CA ILE A 22 4.29 -1.77 6.62
C ILE A 22 4.53 -1.22 8.03
N SER A 23 3.47 -1.07 8.85
CA SER A 23 3.60 -0.62 10.23
C SER A 23 4.44 -1.58 11.07
N ALA A 24 4.16 -2.89 11.00
CA ALA A 24 4.97 -3.91 11.68
C ALA A 24 6.44 -3.83 11.25
N HIS A 25 6.68 -3.78 9.93
CA HIS A 25 8.04 -3.69 9.40
C HIS A 25 8.78 -2.41 9.81
N SER A 26 8.09 -1.26 9.84
CA SER A 26 8.69 0.01 10.27
C SER A 26 9.10 -0.02 11.74
N LEU A 27 8.27 -0.61 12.60
CA LEU A 27 8.56 -0.74 14.03
C LEU A 27 9.72 -1.70 14.30
N ASP A 28 9.84 -2.77 13.52
CA ASP A 28 10.92 -3.76 13.68
C ASP A 28 12.30 -3.22 13.28
N ASN A 29 12.36 -2.21 12.41
CA ASN A 29 13.61 -1.56 12.00
C ASN A 29 14.09 -0.45 12.95
N ASP A 30 13.29 -0.05 13.94
CA ASP A 30 13.59 0.96 14.98
C ASP A 30 14.34 2.22 14.47
N ASN A 31 13.89 2.78 13.35
CA ASN A 31 14.51 3.96 12.76
C ASN A 31 14.09 5.28 13.42
N GLY A 32 13.30 5.24 14.49
CA GLY A 32 12.66 6.39 15.15
C GLY A 32 11.15 6.23 15.23
N THR A 33 10.43 7.33 15.48
CA THR A 33 8.96 7.24 15.64
C THR A 33 8.27 7.00 14.30
N THR A 34 7.28 6.10 14.32
CA THR A 34 6.34 5.88 13.23
C THR A 34 5.02 6.60 13.52
N LEU A 35 4.52 7.37 12.57
CA LEU A 35 3.15 7.89 12.53
C LEU A 35 2.34 7.10 11.53
N VAL A 36 1.21 6.56 11.97
CA VAL A 36 0.23 5.89 11.12
C VAL A 36 -0.99 6.80 10.99
N LEU A 37 -1.31 7.27 9.79
CA LEU A 37 -2.42 8.16 9.52
C LEU A 37 -3.54 7.41 8.79
N ASP A 38 -4.69 7.31 9.44
CA ASP A 38 -5.92 6.76 8.88
C ASP A 38 -6.70 7.86 8.15
N LEU A 39 -6.55 7.94 6.83
CA LEU A 39 -7.38 8.77 5.94
C LEU A 39 -8.50 7.95 5.27
N ASN A 40 -8.83 6.77 5.83
CA ASN A 40 -9.89 5.87 5.42
C ASN A 40 -11.09 5.98 6.40
N SER A 41 -11.43 7.21 6.73
CA SER A 41 -12.34 7.57 7.82
C SER A 41 -13.82 7.17 7.63
N MET A 42 -14.23 6.79 6.42
CA MET A 42 -15.57 6.23 6.17
C MET A 42 -15.73 4.81 6.70
N ASN A 43 -14.64 4.07 6.84
CA ASN A 43 -14.63 2.74 7.46
C ASN A 43 -13.94 2.78 8.83
N ALA A 44 -13.00 3.70 9.08
CA ALA A 44 -12.29 3.96 10.35
C ALA A 44 -11.74 2.71 11.06
N ASP A 45 -11.63 1.60 10.33
CA ASP A 45 -11.23 0.32 10.87
C ASP A 45 -9.78 0.35 11.34
N PHE A 46 -8.92 1.11 10.65
CA PHE A 46 -7.48 1.09 10.91
C PHE A 46 -7.11 1.75 12.22
N SER A 47 -7.55 2.98 12.48
CA SER A 47 -7.32 3.65 13.76
C SER A 47 -7.95 2.89 14.93
N ARG A 48 -9.16 2.33 14.76
CA ARG A 48 -9.81 1.48 15.78
C ARG A 48 -8.98 0.24 16.11
N LEU A 49 -8.46 -0.44 15.08
CA LEU A 49 -7.64 -1.64 15.24
C LEU A 49 -6.32 -1.37 15.97
N LEU A 50 -5.73 -0.21 15.75
CA LEU A 50 -4.44 0.14 16.34
C LEU A 50 -4.55 0.58 17.81
N PHE A 51 -5.70 1.12 18.22
CA PHE A 51 -5.90 1.66 19.57
C PHE A 51 -6.63 0.79 20.56
N TYR A 52 -7.36 -0.25 20.15
CA TYR A 52 -8.25 -0.96 21.06
C TYR A 52 -7.59 -1.35 22.40
N GLN A 53 -7.89 -0.59 23.46
CA GLN A 53 -7.33 -0.72 24.82
C GLN A 53 -5.81 -0.50 24.97
N LYS A 54 -5.21 0.29 24.08
CA LYS A 54 -3.76 0.58 24.03
C LYS A 54 -3.45 2.08 23.98
N GLU A 55 -4.43 2.93 24.29
CA GLU A 55 -4.24 4.38 24.33
C GLU A 55 -3.28 4.77 25.47
N VAL A 56 -2.25 5.56 25.15
CA VAL A 56 -1.27 6.06 26.12
C VAL A 56 -1.33 7.59 26.17
N GLY A 57 -1.76 8.13 27.31
CA GLY A 57 -1.86 9.58 27.53
C GLY A 57 -2.99 10.25 26.74
N ASP A 58 -2.99 11.59 26.75
CA ASP A 58 -4.04 12.38 26.10
C ASP A 58 -3.79 12.56 24.59
N SER A 59 -4.88 12.58 23.83
CA SER A 59 -4.82 12.90 22.40
C SER A 59 -4.45 14.37 22.15
N VAL A 60 -3.76 14.63 21.05
CA VAL A 60 -3.36 15.97 20.61
C VAL A 60 -3.98 16.28 19.25
N ALA A 61 -4.71 17.38 19.14
CA ALA A 61 -5.26 17.87 17.87
C ALA A 61 -4.34 18.93 17.25
N VAL A 62 -4.04 18.78 15.95
CA VAL A 62 -3.21 19.71 15.17
C VAL A 62 -4.01 20.21 13.97
N ALA A 63 -4.07 21.53 13.80
CA ALA A 63 -4.79 22.15 12.70
C ALA A 63 -4.01 22.10 11.38
N ILE A 64 -4.70 21.78 10.29
CA ILE A 64 -4.15 21.84 8.94
C ILE A 64 -4.51 23.20 8.35
N PRO A 65 -3.54 24.00 7.86
CA PRO A 65 -3.81 25.31 7.31
C PRO A 65 -4.71 25.24 6.06
N THR A 66 -5.96 25.71 6.18
CA THR A 66 -6.92 25.80 5.07
C THR A 66 -7.35 27.25 4.82
N GLN A 67 -7.67 27.59 3.56
CA GLN A 67 -8.24 28.91 3.22
C GLN A 67 -9.67 29.08 3.75
N GLU A 68 -10.40 27.97 3.92
CA GLU A 68 -11.73 27.95 4.52
C GLU A 68 -11.62 28.06 6.06
N ARG A 69 -12.48 28.89 6.67
CA ARG A 69 -12.48 29.13 8.12
C ARG A 69 -12.69 27.81 8.88
N ARG A 70 -11.64 27.41 9.62
CA ARG A 70 -11.58 26.49 10.77
C ARG A 70 -12.37 25.20 10.60
N ASN A 71 -11.69 24.05 10.47
CA ASN A 71 -12.09 22.77 11.11
C ASN A 71 -11.23 21.57 10.67
N GLU A 72 -10.33 21.71 9.70
CA GLU A 72 -9.46 20.57 9.35
C GLU A 72 -8.38 20.41 10.41
N GLN A 73 -8.50 19.32 11.17
CA GLN A 73 -7.57 18.95 12.22
C GLN A 73 -7.29 17.47 12.10
N ILE A 74 -6.06 17.09 12.43
CA ILE A 74 -5.69 15.71 12.69
C ILE A 74 -5.56 15.52 14.19
N VAL A 75 -6.21 14.48 14.70
CA VAL A 75 -6.04 14.02 16.07
C VAL A 75 -4.90 13.00 16.06
N LEU A 76 -4.06 13.06 17.07
CA LEU A 76 -2.90 12.20 17.27
C LEU A 76 -3.01 11.55 18.63
N GLN A 77 -2.73 10.26 18.71
CA GLN A 77 -2.75 9.53 19.97
C GLN A 77 -1.56 8.55 19.99
N LYS A 78 -0.82 8.57 21.10
CA LYS A 78 0.27 7.62 21.36
C LYS A 78 -0.32 6.27 21.73
N THR A 79 0.31 5.21 21.21
CA THR A 79 -0.02 3.81 21.46
C THR A 79 1.27 2.98 21.41
N TYR A 80 1.13 1.67 21.53
CA TYR A 80 2.24 0.73 21.44
C TYR A 80 1.85 -0.58 20.74
N SER A 81 2.88 -1.32 20.35
CA SER A 81 2.79 -2.72 19.94
C SER A 81 3.91 -3.52 20.61
N LEU A 82 3.62 -4.74 21.04
CA LEU A 82 4.59 -5.63 21.67
C LEU A 82 5.47 -6.30 20.60
N GLY A 83 6.79 -6.19 20.78
CA GLY A 83 7.76 -6.96 20.02
C GLY A 83 7.93 -8.39 20.53
N ASP A 84 8.79 -9.16 19.86
CA ASP A 84 9.09 -10.57 20.20
C ASP A 84 9.65 -10.77 21.61
N THR A 85 10.19 -9.72 22.23
CA THR A 85 10.75 -9.73 23.58
C THR A 85 9.79 -9.14 24.63
N ASP A 86 8.50 -8.99 24.29
CA ASP A 86 7.47 -8.28 25.07
C ASP A 86 7.79 -6.80 25.38
N ASN A 87 8.84 -6.25 24.77
CA ASN A 87 9.16 -4.84 24.87
C ASN A 87 8.21 -4.01 23.97
N PRO A 88 7.61 -2.93 24.49
CA PRO A 88 6.69 -2.12 23.70
C PRO A 88 7.44 -1.19 22.73
N TYR A 89 7.10 -1.30 21.45
CA TYR A 89 7.40 -0.29 20.44
C TYR A 89 6.31 0.78 20.46
N TYR A 90 6.66 1.99 20.91
CA TYR A 90 5.72 3.10 20.92
C TYR A 90 5.64 3.79 19.56
N TYR A 91 4.43 4.15 19.16
CA TYR A 91 4.17 4.85 17.91
C TYR A 91 2.94 5.75 18.05
N VAL A 92 2.66 6.52 17.00
CA VAL A 92 1.53 7.44 16.96
C VAL A 92 0.57 6.98 15.88
N VAL A 93 -0.72 7.03 16.17
CA VAL A 93 -1.75 6.97 15.13
C VAL A 93 -2.45 8.31 15.08
N GLY A 94 -2.79 8.74 13.87
CA GLY A 94 -3.63 9.90 13.65
C GLY A 94 -4.80 9.63 12.73
N TRP A 95 -5.81 10.48 12.84
CA TRP A 95 -7.00 10.46 11.99
C TRP A 95 -7.55 11.89 11.85
N PRO A 96 -8.25 12.21 10.74
CA PRO A 96 -8.87 13.50 10.59
C PRO A 96 -10.06 13.63 11.55
N LEU A 97 -10.19 14.78 12.20
CA LEU A 97 -11.35 15.10 13.03
C LEU A 97 -12.64 15.16 12.19
N ASN A 98 -12.52 15.57 10.92
CA ASN A 98 -13.60 15.52 9.95
C ASN A 98 -13.46 14.29 9.03
N PRO A 99 -14.20 13.19 9.28
CA PRO A 99 -14.08 11.97 8.50
C PRO A 99 -14.59 12.10 7.06
N PHE A 100 -15.28 13.19 6.72
CA PHE A 100 -15.83 13.44 5.39
C PHE A 100 -14.96 14.39 4.56
N ARG A 101 -13.80 14.84 5.08
CA ARG A 101 -12.95 15.76 4.33
C ARG A 101 -12.36 15.05 3.11
N MET A 102 -12.64 15.63 1.94
CA MET A 102 -11.99 15.24 0.69
C MET A 102 -10.65 15.97 0.52
N TYR A 103 -9.61 15.21 0.21
CA TYR A 103 -8.27 15.73 -0.06
C TYR A 103 -8.05 15.83 -1.56
N ASP A 104 -7.89 17.06 -2.04
CA ASP A 104 -7.34 17.36 -3.36
C ASP A 104 -5.81 17.46 -3.30
N PRO A 105 -5.08 17.62 -4.43
CA PRO A 105 -3.63 17.67 -4.41
C PRO A 105 -3.04 18.81 -3.57
N SER A 106 -3.71 19.96 -3.51
CA SER A 106 -3.23 21.11 -2.73
C SER A 106 -3.38 20.87 -1.22
N LEU A 107 -4.55 20.38 -0.80
CA LEU A 107 -4.81 20.08 0.60
C LEU A 107 -3.98 18.90 1.08
N PHE A 108 -3.81 17.86 0.26
CA PHE A 108 -2.97 16.72 0.59
C PHE A 108 -1.52 17.14 0.80
N THR A 109 -0.97 17.97 -0.09
CA THR A 109 0.38 18.51 0.08
C THR A 109 0.52 19.34 1.36
N LYS A 110 -0.49 20.17 1.69
CA LYS A 110 -0.51 20.92 2.96
C LYS A 110 -0.57 20.01 4.18
N LEU A 111 -1.33 18.92 4.14
CA LEU A 111 -1.35 17.90 5.19
C LEU A 111 0.06 17.34 5.40
N LEU A 112 0.74 16.91 4.34
CA LEU A 112 2.10 16.37 4.45
C LEU A 112 3.08 17.41 5.03
N SER A 113 3.07 18.64 4.50
CA SER A 113 3.92 19.72 5.02
C SER A 113 3.59 20.02 6.50
N THR A 114 2.31 19.99 6.90
CA THR A 114 1.89 20.19 8.31
C THR A 114 2.40 19.06 9.20
N ILE A 115 2.35 17.82 8.74
CA ILE A 115 2.89 16.68 9.48
C ILE A 115 4.39 16.89 9.74
N LYS A 116 5.15 17.25 8.71
CA LYS A 116 6.59 17.45 8.85
C LYS A 116 6.96 18.64 9.74
N THR A 117 6.28 19.77 9.56
CA THR A 117 6.67 21.04 10.19
C THR A 117 6.03 21.30 11.54
N SER A 118 4.87 20.70 11.81
CA SER A 118 4.08 20.96 13.03
C SER A 118 3.86 19.70 13.85
N VAL A 119 3.52 18.57 13.22
CA VAL A 119 3.28 17.32 13.96
C VAL A 119 4.57 16.70 14.47
N ALA A 120 5.64 16.66 13.67
CA ALA A 120 6.91 16.06 14.09
C ALA A 120 7.45 16.69 15.40
N PRO A 121 7.53 18.03 15.55
CA PRO A 121 7.89 18.64 16.84
C PRO A 121 6.94 18.28 17.98
N ILE A 122 5.63 18.22 17.73
CA ILE A 122 4.62 17.86 18.74
C ILE A 122 4.81 16.42 19.24
N ILE A 123 5.17 15.49 18.36
CA ILE A 123 5.45 14.11 18.73
C ILE A 123 6.62 14.05 19.73
N GLU A 124 7.68 14.80 19.48
CA GLU A 124 8.85 14.86 20.35
C GLU A 124 8.52 15.55 21.69
N GLU A 125 7.92 16.74 21.63
CA GLU A 125 7.74 17.61 22.80
C GLU A 125 6.56 17.21 23.69
N ARG A 126 5.46 16.73 23.10
CA ARG A 126 4.19 16.48 23.82
C ARG A 126 3.84 15.02 23.98
N LEU A 127 4.25 14.17 23.03
CA LEU A 127 4.03 12.72 23.13
C LEU A 127 5.27 12.01 23.70
N GLU A 128 6.36 12.73 23.95
CA GLU A 128 7.60 12.20 24.54
C GLU A 128 8.09 10.96 23.79
N LEU A 129 8.25 11.11 22.48
CA LEU A 129 8.72 10.07 21.57
C LEU A 129 9.97 10.54 20.81
N PRO A 130 10.80 9.63 20.29
CA PRO A 130 11.89 9.99 19.40
C PRO A 130 11.41 10.79 18.17
N PRO A 131 12.34 11.43 17.42
CA PRO A 131 11.98 12.15 16.20
C PRO A 131 11.13 11.31 15.23
N LEU A 132 10.16 11.96 14.58
CA LEU A 132 9.33 11.33 13.57
C LEU A 132 10.17 11.01 12.32
N GLN A 133 10.24 9.73 11.97
CA GLN A 133 11.08 9.25 10.86
C GLN A 133 10.26 8.61 9.75
N THR A 134 9.19 7.90 10.11
CA THR A 134 8.31 7.21 9.16
C THR A 134 6.87 7.68 9.29
N VAL A 135 6.21 7.96 8.16
CA VAL A 135 4.78 8.24 8.09
C VAL A 135 4.10 7.26 7.14
N ILE A 136 3.09 6.56 7.62
CA ILE A 136 2.30 5.58 6.88
C ILE A 136 0.89 6.12 6.75
N ILE A 137 0.38 6.27 5.52
CA ILE A 137 -0.95 6.82 5.25
C ILE A 137 -1.80 5.74 4.59
N ASP A 138 -2.80 5.22 5.31
CA ASP A 138 -3.86 4.39 4.70
C ASP A 138 -4.95 5.31 4.16
N THR A 139 -5.24 5.21 2.86
CA THR A 139 -6.27 6.06 2.25
C THR A 139 -7.11 5.33 1.21
N ASN A 140 -8.36 5.76 1.09
CA ASN A 140 -9.24 5.38 -0.02
C ASN A 140 -9.10 6.27 -1.26
N TYR A 141 -8.27 7.30 -1.22
CA TYR A 141 -8.01 8.12 -2.40
C TYR A 141 -7.20 7.33 -3.43
N HIS A 142 -7.60 7.43 -4.70
CA HIS A 142 -6.70 7.09 -5.79
C HIS A 142 -5.57 8.12 -5.83
N PHE A 143 -4.35 7.73 -6.22
CA PHE A 143 -3.25 8.69 -6.28
C PHE A 143 -3.56 9.91 -7.18
N CYS A 144 -4.37 9.73 -8.23
CA CYS A 144 -4.85 10.85 -9.07
C CYS A 144 -5.78 11.84 -8.37
N ASN A 145 -6.32 11.51 -7.19
CA ASN A 145 -7.11 12.45 -6.38
C ASN A 145 -6.22 13.35 -5.52
N ILE A 146 -5.07 12.84 -5.08
CA ILE A 146 -4.18 13.49 -4.10
C ILE A 146 -2.85 13.96 -4.70
N PHE A 147 -2.59 13.64 -5.96
CA PHE A 147 -1.46 14.13 -6.74
C PHE A 147 -1.95 14.70 -8.07
N SER A 148 -1.27 15.74 -8.55
CA SER A 148 -1.60 16.43 -9.81
C SER A 148 -0.76 15.90 -10.97
N GLU A 149 -1.26 16.06 -12.19
CA GLU A 149 -0.46 15.90 -13.41
C GLU A 149 0.41 17.12 -13.74
N GLN A 150 0.19 18.24 -13.04
CA GLN A 150 0.91 19.50 -13.28
C GLN A 150 2.12 19.62 -12.34
N ASP A 151 3.32 19.75 -12.91
CA ASP A 151 4.58 19.84 -12.16
C ASP A 151 4.60 21.02 -11.15
N ILE A 152 3.89 22.12 -11.43
CA ILE A 152 3.79 23.28 -10.52
C ILE A 152 3.18 22.93 -9.15
N GLN A 153 2.39 21.85 -9.05
CA GLN A 153 1.81 21.40 -7.78
C GLN A 153 2.82 20.65 -6.91
N TYR A 154 4.05 20.43 -7.39
CA TYR A 154 5.10 19.69 -6.68
C TYR A 154 6.15 20.59 -6.02
N THR A 155 6.00 21.92 -6.04
CA THR A 155 6.97 22.86 -5.46
C THR A 155 7.34 22.55 -4.00
N GLU A 156 6.36 22.12 -3.17
CA GLU A 156 6.65 21.74 -1.78
C GLU A 156 7.58 20.52 -1.66
N TYR A 157 7.56 19.61 -2.64
CA TYR A 157 8.38 18.40 -2.68
C TYR A 157 9.76 18.67 -3.28
N THR A 158 9.87 19.62 -4.21
CA THR A 158 11.12 19.93 -4.90
C THR A 158 11.91 21.07 -4.26
N GLU A 159 11.26 21.99 -3.56
CA GLU A 159 11.87 23.21 -3.03
C GLU A 159 11.38 23.60 -1.63
N GLY A 160 10.21 23.10 -1.21
CA GLY A 160 9.58 23.46 0.06
C GLY A 160 9.85 22.50 1.21
N ALA A 161 8.88 22.39 2.13
CA ALA A 161 9.08 21.67 3.38
C ALA A 161 9.38 20.18 3.17
N LEU A 162 8.82 19.57 2.12
CA LEU A 162 8.96 18.14 1.81
C LEU A 162 10.23 17.85 0.99
N HIS A 163 11.05 18.86 0.69
CA HIS A 163 12.31 18.65 -0.01
C HIS A 163 13.21 17.65 0.71
N GLY A 164 13.77 16.73 -0.08
CA GLY A 164 14.69 15.69 0.40
C GLY A 164 14.03 14.47 1.04
N ASP A 165 12.71 14.47 1.23
CA ASP A 165 12.00 13.30 1.74
C ASP A 165 11.88 12.19 0.70
N SER A 166 11.65 10.98 1.22
CA SER A 166 11.36 9.81 0.41
C SER A 166 9.88 9.48 0.44
N ILE A 167 9.23 9.42 -0.72
CA ILE A 167 7.83 9.06 -0.87
C ILE A 167 7.71 7.77 -1.67
N THR A 168 7.02 6.80 -1.07
CA THR A 168 6.70 5.50 -1.66
C THR A 168 5.18 5.35 -1.74
N LEU A 169 4.67 5.16 -2.95
CA LEU A 169 3.26 4.98 -3.26
C LEU A 169 2.97 3.49 -3.45
N TRP A 170 2.31 2.88 -2.47
CA TRP A 170 1.88 1.49 -2.55
C TRP A 170 0.55 1.40 -3.29
N PHE A 171 0.60 0.90 -4.52
CA PHE A 171 -0.55 0.79 -5.41
C PHE A 171 -1.01 -0.67 -5.50
N MET A 172 -2.15 -0.97 -4.88
CA MET A 172 -2.76 -2.29 -4.94
C MET A 172 -3.55 -2.47 -6.24
N TRP A 173 -3.13 -3.43 -7.07
CA TRP A 173 -3.77 -3.77 -8.33
C TRP A 173 -5.03 -4.60 -8.11
N VAL A 174 -6.13 -4.16 -8.72
CA VAL A 174 -7.40 -4.90 -8.76
C VAL A 174 -7.90 -5.03 -10.20
N TYR A 175 -8.69 -6.07 -10.47
CA TYR A 175 -9.13 -6.39 -11.83
C TYR A 175 -9.76 -5.18 -12.55
N ARG A 176 -10.60 -4.38 -11.87
CA ARG A 176 -11.33 -3.25 -12.49
C ARG A 176 -10.40 -2.12 -12.91
N GLN A 177 -9.31 -1.89 -12.17
CA GLN A 177 -8.30 -0.89 -12.55
C GLN A 177 -7.58 -1.36 -13.81
N LEU A 178 -7.15 -2.62 -13.81
CA LEU A 178 -6.42 -3.19 -14.93
C LEU A 178 -7.31 -3.26 -16.19
N GLU A 179 -8.57 -3.64 -16.01
CA GLU A 179 -9.59 -3.62 -17.05
C GLU A 179 -9.75 -2.22 -17.64
N ASN A 180 -9.94 -1.21 -16.79
CA ASN A 180 -10.05 0.16 -17.24
C ASN A 180 -8.76 0.61 -17.95
N LEU A 181 -7.58 0.33 -17.42
CA LEU A 181 -6.33 0.80 -18.00
C LEU A 181 -5.99 0.17 -19.34
N ILE A 182 -6.30 -1.12 -19.50
CA ILE A 182 -6.00 -1.88 -20.72
C ILE A 182 -7.12 -1.72 -21.75
N ARG A 183 -8.40 -1.61 -21.34
CA ARG A 183 -9.55 -1.54 -22.26
C ARG A 183 -10.02 -0.11 -22.59
N LEU A 184 -9.61 0.94 -21.86
CA LEU A 184 -10.34 2.21 -21.94
C LEU A 184 -10.28 2.97 -23.25
N LYS A 185 -11.46 3.51 -23.54
CA LYS A 185 -11.76 4.76 -24.21
C LYS A 185 -11.06 5.94 -23.48
N TYR A 186 -9.91 6.33 -24.01
CA TYR A 186 -9.24 7.65 -24.09
C TYR A 186 -9.04 8.60 -22.88
N ASN A 187 -9.90 8.72 -21.86
CA ASN A 187 -9.75 9.82 -20.87
C ASN A 187 -9.11 9.43 -19.52
N ASP A 188 -9.67 8.48 -18.76
CA ASP A 188 -9.15 8.20 -17.39
C ASP A 188 -7.74 7.59 -17.39
N ALA A 189 -7.44 6.74 -18.38
CA ALA A 189 -6.11 6.16 -18.55
C ALA A 189 -5.05 7.23 -18.88
N THR A 190 -5.45 8.31 -19.55
CA THR A 190 -4.55 9.43 -19.88
C THR A 190 -4.20 10.20 -18.61
N VAL A 191 -5.21 10.58 -17.81
CA VAL A 191 -4.99 11.26 -16.52
C VAL A 191 -4.07 10.42 -15.64
N MET A 192 -4.32 9.11 -15.52
CA MET A 192 -3.49 8.24 -14.69
C MET A 192 -2.04 8.18 -15.16
N LYS A 193 -1.80 8.08 -16.47
CA LYS A 193 -0.45 8.10 -17.06
C LYS A 193 0.25 9.43 -16.83
N LEU A 194 -0.44 10.55 -17.02
CA LEU A 194 0.12 11.89 -16.85
C LEU A 194 0.44 12.18 -15.38
N THR A 195 -0.46 11.84 -14.45
CA THR A 195 -0.21 11.96 -13.01
C THR A 195 0.96 11.08 -12.57
N ALA A 196 1.01 9.80 -12.97
CA ALA A 196 2.11 8.91 -12.61
C ALA A 196 3.46 9.41 -13.14
N ALA A 197 3.49 9.95 -14.36
CA ALA A 197 4.69 10.54 -14.92
C ALA A 197 5.13 11.81 -14.17
N ALA A 198 4.18 12.65 -13.71
CA ALA A 198 4.50 13.81 -12.88
C ALA A 198 5.06 13.39 -11.51
N ILE A 199 4.45 12.39 -10.87
CA ILE A 199 4.95 11.79 -9.64
C ILE A 199 6.41 11.30 -9.82
N GLU A 200 6.67 10.52 -10.87
CA GLU A 200 8.00 9.94 -11.14
C GLU A 200 9.08 10.97 -11.45
N ARG A 201 8.71 12.13 -12.01
CA ARG A 201 9.66 13.23 -12.26
C ARG A 201 10.00 14.02 -11.01
N ASN A 202 9.04 14.18 -10.10
CA ASN A 202 9.15 15.15 -9.00
C ASN A 202 9.39 14.49 -7.63
N LEU A 203 9.06 13.21 -7.44
CA LEU A 203 9.19 12.52 -6.15
C LEU A 203 10.37 11.54 -6.15
N LYS A 204 11.03 11.40 -5.00
CA LYS A 204 12.12 10.44 -4.75
C LYS A 204 11.61 9.29 -3.89
N SER A 205 12.16 8.08 -4.06
CA SER A 205 11.87 6.92 -3.19
C SER A 205 13.16 6.26 -2.69
N SER A 206 13.15 5.80 -1.43
CA SER A 206 14.22 5.06 -0.78
C SER A 206 14.13 3.57 -1.12
N CYS A 207 12.92 3.07 -1.38
CA CYS A 207 12.67 1.70 -1.77
C CYS A 207 13.11 1.41 -3.22
N CYS A 208 12.93 2.38 -4.12
CA CYS A 208 13.24 2.20 -5.54
C CYS A 208 13.66 3.51 -6.23
N VAL A 209 14.90 3.57 -6.71
CA VAL A 209 15.44 4.77 -7.38
C VAL A 209 14.72 5.08 -8.69
N THR A 210 14.17 4.08 -9.37
CA THR A 210 13.56 4.26 -10.69
C THR A 210 12.13 4.78 -10.65
N THR A 211 11.42 4.65 -9.52
CA THR A 211 10.03 5.08 -9.37
C THR A 211 9.61 5.07 -7.91
N PRO A 212 8.71 5.97 -7.46
CA PRO A 212 8.11 5.87 -6.14
C PRO A 212 6.99 4.83 -6.05
N PHE A 213 6.58 4.21 -7.16
CA PHE A 213 5.48 3.24 -7.15
C PHE A 213 5.94 1.84 -6.73
N MET A 214 5.27 1.28 -5.72
CA MET A 214 5.30 -0.14 -5.37
C MET A 214 3.99 -0.79 -5.81
N HIS A 215 4.07 -1.73 -6.74
CA HIS A 215 2.94 -2.44 -7.33
C HIS A 215 2.64 -3.69 -6.52
N VAL A 216 1.51 -3.73 -5.82
CA VAL A 216 1.15 -4.87 -4.97
C VAL A 216 -0.04 -5.60 -5.55
N PHE A 217 0.00 -6.92 -5.56
CA PHE A 217 -1.18 -7.75 -5.85
C PHE A 217 -1.12 -9.03 -5.01
N GLY A 218 -2.28 -9.59 -4.72
CA GLY A 218 -2.37 -10.76 -3.86
C GLY A 218 -3.61 -11.58 -4.14
N PRO A 219 -3.85 -12.64 -3.36
CA PRO A 219 -4.89 -13.63 -3.66
C PRO A 219 -6.29 -13.00 -3.59
N MET A 220 -6.49 -12.10 -2.62
CA MET A 220 -7.76 -11.44 -2.35
C MET A 220 -8.14 -10.35 -3.36
N THR A 221 -7.20 -9.82 -4.15
CA THR A 221 -7.53 -8.75 -5.14
C THR A 221 -8.36 -9.27 -6.33
N LEU A 222 -8.64 -10.57 -6.35
CA LEU A 222 -9.05 -11.34 -7.54
C LEU A 222 -10.41 -12.01 -7.40
N ILE A 223 -10.93 -12.17 -6.17
CA ILE A 223 -12.18 -12.88 -5.91
C ILE A 223 -13.27 -11.86 -5.64
N SER A 224 -14.06 -11.55 -6.67
CA SER A 224 -15.30 -10.80 -6.48
C SER A 224 -16.56 -11.67 -6.60
N SER A 225 -16.43 -12.96 -6.96
CA SER A 225 -17.53 -13.93 -6.98
C SER A 225 -17.01 -15.37 -7.13
N LYS A 226 -17.92 -16.34 -6.93
CA LYS A 226 -17.64 -17.77 -7.12
C LYS A 226 -17.09 -18.05 -8.53
N PRO A 227 -15.94 -18.73 -8.66
CA PRO A 227 -15.38 -19.12 -9.95
C PRO A 227 -16.27 -20.16 -10.65
N LYS A 228 -16.28 -20.15 -11.99
CA LYS A 228 -16.98 -21.17 -12.79
C LYS A 228 -16.22 -22.50 -12.77
N GLU A 229 -16.95 -23.60 -12.79
CA GLU A 229 -16.36 -24.94 -12.89
C GLU A 229 -15.92 -25.23 -14.34
N GLY A 230 -14.80 -25.93 -14.51
CA GLY A 230 -14.34 -26.44 -15.82
C GLY A 230 -13.16 -25.72 -16.48
N GLU A 231 -12.77 -24.52 -16.06
CA GLU A 231 -11.62 -23.80 -16.65
C GLU A 231 -10.28 -24.24 -16.03
N GLN A 232 -9.22 -24.45 -16.82
CA GLN A 232 -7.95 -25.05 -16.36
C GLN A 232 -6.77 -24.07 -16.19
N ARG A 233 -6.99 -22.76 -16.27
CA ARG A 233 -5.90 -21.77 -16.21
C ARG A 233 -5.43 -21.46 -14.80
N VAL A 234 -4.22 -20.91 -14.68
CA VAL A 234 -3.58 -20.51 -13.42
C VAL A 234 -4.48 -19.57 -12.63
N GLY A 235 -4.95 -18.47 -13.24
CA GLY A 235 -5.87 -17.52 -12.62
C GLY A 235 -7.15 -18.17 -12.10
N SER A 236 -7.73 -19.07 -12.89
CA SER A 236 -8.95 -19.82 -12.55
C SER A 236 -8.71 -20.87 -11.46
N PHE A 237 -7.52 -21.48 -11.44
CA PHE A 237 -7.08 -22.39 -10.39
C PHE A 237 -6.90 -21.64 -9.06
N ILE A 238 -6.12 -20.55 -9.06
CA ILE A 238 -5.89 -19.70 -7.89
C ILE A 238 -7.21 -19.20 -7.30
N ALA A 239 -8.11 -18.68 -8.14
CA ALA A 239 -9.41 -18.21 -7.68
C ALA A 239 -10.25 -19.32 -7.04
N ARG A 240 -10.20 -20.56 -7.55
CA ARG A 240 -10.85 -21.72 -6.90
C ARG A 240 -10.20 -22.12 -5.61
N THR A 241 -8.87 -22.15 -5.56
CA THR A 241 -8.09 -22.49 -4.37
C THR A 241 -8.44 -21.54 -3.23
N ILE A 242 -8.43 -20.23 -3.48
CA ILE A 242 -8.77 -19.25 -2.45
C ILE A 242 -10.28 -19.25 -2.15
N TYR A 243 -11.16 -19.39 -3.15
CA TYR A 243 -12.61 -19.49 -2.87
C TYR A 243 -12.91 -20.69 -1.97
N LYS A 244 -12.27 -21.84 -2.21
CA LYS A 244 -12.35 -23.02 -1.36
C LYS A 244 -11.82 -22.72 0.05
N ALA A 245 -10.63 -22.12 0.16
CA ALA A 245 -10.03 -21.72 1.44
C ALA A 245 -10.95 -20.80 2.26
N ILE A 246 -11.55 -19.79 1.62
CA ILE A 246 -12.55 -18.91 2.24
C ILE A 246 -13.76 -19.71 2.74
N THR A 247 -14.30 -20.62 1.94
CA THR A 247 -15.49 -21.40 2.34
C THR A 247 -15.19 -22.44 3.42
N GLN A 248 -13.94 -22.87 3.54
CA GLN A 248 -13.49 -23.90 4.48
C GLN A 248 -12.80 -23.33 5.72
N ASN A 249 -12.58 -22.00 5.78
CA ASN A 249 -11.79 -21.33 6.79
C ASN A 249 -10.41 -21.98 6.96
N GLU A 250 -9.68 -22.07 5.84
CA GLU A 250 -8.33 -22.62 5.77
C GLU A 250 -7.36 -21.54 5.31
N ASP A 251 -6.13 -21.60 5.82
CA ASP A 251 -5.03 -20.79 5.31
C ASP A 251 -4.51 -21.44 4.03
N VAL A 252 -4.08 -20.63 3.06
CA VAL A 252 -3.55 -21.16 1.81
C VAL A 252 -2.39 -20.35 1.28
N HIS A 253 -1.36 -21.08 0.86
CA HIS A 253 -0.26 -20.58 0.06
C HIS A 253 -0.55 -20.83 -1.42
N ILE A 254 -0.30 -19.83 -2.25
CA ILE A 254 -0.54 -19.91 -3.69
C ILE A 254 0.80 -20.13 -4.40
N ASP A 255 1.11 -21.40 -4.71
CA ASP A 255 2.38 -21.83 -5.32
C ASP A 255 2.82 -20.98 -6.52
N ASP A 256 1.88 -20.63 -7.41
CA ASP A 256 2.17 -19.80 -8.59
C ASP A 256 2.64 -18.38 -8.23
N LEU A 257 2.16 -17.83 -7.10
CA LEU A 257 2.59 -16.52 -6.59
C LEU A 257 3.88 -16.65 -5.78
N GLU A 258 4.03 -17.72 -5.00
CA GLU A 258 5.27 -18.04 -4.28
C GLU A 258 6.46 -18.17 -5.24
N GLN A 259 6.26 -18.86 -6.38
CA GLN A 259 7.28 -18.92 -7.45
C GLN A 259 7.70 -17.53 -7.95
N LEU A 260 6.81 -16.53 -7.95
CA LEU A 260 7.17 -15.16 -8.32
C LEU A 260 7.95 -14.46 -7.20
N GLU A 261 7.65 -14.76 -5.94
CA GLU A 261 8.35 -14.24 -4.77
C GLU A 261 9.82 -14.71 -4.77
N GLU A 262 10.07 -15.95 -5.21
CA GLU A 262 11.39 -16.59 -5.28
C GLU A 262 12.25 -16.18 -6.48
N LEU A 263 11.69 -15.48 -7.48
CA LEU A 263 12.46 -15.01 -8.64
C LEU A 263 13.58 -14.06 -8.20
N THR A 264 14.67 -14.07 -8.98
CA THR A 264 15.76 -13.11 -8.79
C THR A 264 15.23 -11.68 -8.93
N VAL A 265 15.73 -10.77 -8.08
CA VAL A 265 15.25 -9.40 -8.02
C VAL A 265 15.96 -8.56 -9.08
N GLY A 266 15.20 -8.16 -10.10
CA GLY A 266 15.65 -7.28 -11.17
C GLY A 266 15.49 -5.79 -10.82
N GLN A 267 15.75 -4.94 -11.81
CA GLN A 267 15.58 -3.49 -11.66
C GLN A 267 14.11 -3.10 -11.51
N GLY A 268 13.86 -2.02 -10.76
CA GLY A 268 12.51 -1.48 -10.62
C GLY A 268 11.94 -0.97 -11.94
N VAL A 269 10.64 -1.13 -12.15
CA VAL A 269 9.90 -0.74 -13.34
C VAL A 269 9.05 0.49 -13.07
N ASN A 270 9.22 1.54 -13.88
CA ASN A 270 8.37 2.73 -13.80
C ASN A 270 6.94 2.44 -14.29
N PHE A 271 6.00 3.29 -13.92
CA PHE A 271 4.57 3.10 -14.13
C PHE A 271 4.23 2.91 -15.62
N SER A 272 4.81 3.73 -16.49
CA SER A 272 4.59 3.66 -17.95
C SER A 272 5.08 2.34 -18.55
N ASN A 273 6.28 1.90 -18.17
CA ASN A 273 6.84 0.62 -18.64
C ASN A 273 6.08 -0.57 -18.05
N TRP A 274 5.58 -0.46 -16.81
CA TRP A 274 4.73 -1.47 -16.21
C TRP A 274 3.41 -1.63 -16.99
N LEU A 275 2.75 -0.52 -17.36
CA LEU A 275 1.55 -0.58 -18.21
C LEU A 275 1.82 -1.24 -19.57
N LYS A 276 2.98 -0.99 -20.19
CA LYS A 276 3.37 -1.67 -21.44
C LYS A 276 3.53 -3.17 -21.24
N LYS A 277 4.16 -3.60 -20.14
CA LYS A 277 4.29 -5.03 -19.81
C LYS A 277 2.91 -5.68 -19.62
N LEU A 278 2.01 -5.00 -18.92
CA LEU A 278 0.63 -5.47 -18.72
C LEU A 278 -0.15 -5.58 -20.03
N ASP A 279 0.01 -4.63 -20.96
CA ASP A 279 -0.64 -4.68 -22.27
C ASP A 279 -0.12 -5.84 -23.14
N ILE A 280 1.21 -6.03 -23.19
CA ILE A 280 1.84 -7.17 -23.87
C ILE A 280 1.34 -8.49 -23.26
N ALA A 281 1.29 -8.59 -21.94
CA ALA A 281 0.78 -9.76 -21.24
C ALA A 281 -0.70 -9.99 -21.55
N HIS A 282 -1.54 -8.96 -21.59
CA HIS A 282 -2.95 -9.07 -21.95
C HIS A 282 -3.18 -9.55 -23.39
N ILE A 283 -2.32 -9.16 -24.34
CA ILE A 283 -2.37 -9.69 -25.71
C ILE A 283 -1.91 -11.16 -25.75
N ALA A 284 -0.89 -11.50 -24.98
CA ALA A 284 -0.23 -12.81 -25.02
C ALA A 284 -0.88 -13.86 -24.12
N VAL A 285 -1.72 -13.48 -23.16
CA VAL A 285 -2.55 -14.38 -22.38
C VAL A 285 -3.82 -14.62 -23.20
N GLU A 286 -4.13 -15.88 -23.49
CA GLU A 286 -5.38 -16.20 -24.16
C GLU A 286 -6.58 -15.64 -23.36
N LYS A 287 -7.68 -15.29 -24.00
CA LYS A 287 -8.85 -14.79 -23.25
C LYS A 287 -9.52 -15.94 -22.50
N ASP A 288 -9.81 -15.73 -21.23
CA ASP A 288 -10.63 -16.65 -20.42
C ASP A 288 -12.09 -16.20 -20.46
N GLY A 289 -13.02 -17.11 -20.18
CA GLY A 289 -14.44 -16.81 -20.03
C GLY A 289 -14.72 -15.88 -18.84
N ASP A 290 -13.83 -15.87 -17.83
CA ASP A 290 -13.86 -14.95 -16.69
C ASP A 290 -12.76 -13.86 -16.80
N PRO A 291 -13.13 -12.58 -16.99
CA PRO A 291 -12.17 -11.48 -17.09
C PRO A 291 -11.25 -11.34 -15.87
N ARG A 292 -11.70 -11.74 -14.68
CA ARG A 292 -10.94 -11.52 -13.43
C ARG A 292 -9.76 -12.47 -13.34
N HIS A 293 -9.98 -13.73 -13.69
CA HIS A 293 -8.93 -14.74 -13.75
C HIS A 293 -7.93 -14.41 -14.86
N HIS A 294 -8.42 -13.96 -16.01
CA HIS A 294 -7.57 -13.46 -17.08
C HIS A 294 -6.65 -12.33 -16.61
N PHE A 295 -7.13 -11.38 -15.81
CA PHE A 295 -6.30 -10.29 -15.29
C PHE A 295 -5.25 -10.74 -14.27
N LEU A 296 -5.49 -11.82 -13.52
CA LEU A 296 -4.44 -12.43 -12.71
C LEU A 296 -3.35 -13.05 -13.59
N ASP A 297 -3.74 -13.82 -14.61
CA ASP A 297 -2.79 -14.39 -15.57
C ASP A 297 -1.93 -13.30 -16.21
N VAL A 298 -2.53 -12.12 -16.50
CA VAL A 298 -1.81 -10.95 -17.01
C VAL A 298 -0.81 -10.40 -16.00
N LEU A 299 -1.18 -10.26 -14.72
CA LEU A 299 -0.27 -9.81 -13.66
C LEU A 299 0.90 -10.78 -13.44
N ILE A 300 0.60 -12.08 -13.37
CA ILE A 300 1.61 -13.14 -13.22
C ILE A 300 2.58 -13.11 -14.41
N LYS A 301 2.05 -13.07 -15.63
CA LYS A 301 2.87 -13.02 -16.85
C LYS A 301 3.69 -11.74 -16.96
N ALA A 302 3.14 -10.58 -16.59
CA ALA A 302 3.86 -9.30 -16.63
C ALA A 302 4.97 -9.20 -15.57
N THR A 303 4.83 -9.92 -14.46
CA THR A 303 5.81 -9.96 -13.36
C THR A 303 7.07 -10.69 -13.78
N ARG A 304 6.97 -11.75 -14.59
CA ARG A 304 8.11 -12.49 -15.16
C ARG A 304 8.75 -11.66 -16.28
N ALA A 305 9.98 -11.21 -16.06
CA ALA A 305 10.77 -10.48 -17.04
C ALA A 305 12.03 -11.28 -17.37
N PRO A 306 12.49 -11.33 -18.63
CA PRO A 306 13.78 -11.94 -18.93
C PRO A 306 14.89 -11.21 -18.19
N ALA A 307 15.75 -11.95 -17.47
CA ALA A 307 16.86 -11.37 -16.73
C ALA A 307 17.86 -10.71 -17.69
N LYS A 308 18.39 -9.55 -17.31
CA LYS A 308 19.30 -8.78 -18.18
C LYS A 308 20.57 -9.54 -18.54
N ASP A 309 21.14 -10.25 -17.58
CA ASP A 309 22.42 -10.93 -17.71
C ASP A 309 22.27 -12.36 -18.25
N ASN A 310 21.08 -12.94 -18.12
CA ASN A 310 20.75 -14.25 -18.68
C ASN A 310 19.29 -14.28 -19.18
N PRO A 311 19.02 -14.01 -20.48
CA PRO A 311 17.66 -14.00 -21.02
C PRO A 311 16.92 -15.34 -20.98
N SER A 312 17.59 -16.44 -20.59
CA SER A 312 16.97 -17.75 -20.35
C SER A 312 16.40 -17.91 -18.94
N GLU A 313 16.68 -16.97 -18.04
CA GLU A 313 16.14 -16.91 -16.69
C GLU A 313 15.12 -15.76 -16.56
N ASP A 314 14.17 -15.92 -15.65
CA ASP A 314 13.21 -14.88 -15.29
C ASP A 314 13.66 -14.12 -14.03
N GLU A 315 13.51 -12.79 -14.06
CA GLU A 315 13.63 -11.87 -12.93
C GLU A 315 12.26 -11.23 -12.62
N ARG A 316 12.08 -10.82 -11.36
CA ARG A 316 10.96 -9.99 -10.90
C ARG A 316 11.42 -8.54 -10.71
N PRO A 317 10.70 -7.52 -11.22
CA PRO A 317 11.01 -6.13 -10.89
C PRO A 317 10.92 -5.88 -9.37
N LYS A 318 11.95 -5.25 -8.78
CA LYS A 318 12.02 -5.00 -7.31
C LYS A 318 10.76 -4.39 -6.71
N ASN A 319 10.12 -3.46 -7.44
CA ASN A 319 8.93 -2.73 -7.00
C ASN A 319 7.60 -3.40 -7.40
N VAL A 320 7.60 -4.68 -7.78
CA VAL A 320 6.38 -5.48 -8.03
C VAL A 320 6.31 -6.59 -6.98
N ILE A 321 5.35 -6.50 -6.06
CA ILE A 321 5.22 -7.34 -4.86
C ILE A 321 4.01 -8.27 -5.03
N PRO A 322 4.21 -9.51 -5.50
CA PRO A 322 3.21 -10.57 -5.37
C PRO A 322 3.09 -10.98 -3.90
N LEU A 323 1.88 -11.15 -3.40
CA LEU A 323 1.62 -11.75 -2.09
C LEU A 323 1.02 -13.14 -2.30
N SER A 324 1.72 -14.18 -1.86
CA SER A 324 1.35 -15.59 -2.06
C SER A 324 0.38 -16.12 -1.00
N VAL A 325 0.30 -15.47 0.16
CA VAL A 325 -0.40 -16.01 1.33
C VAL A 325 -1.81 -15.43 1.45
N TYR A 326 -2.80 -16.30 1.59
CA TYR A 326 -4.09 -15.99 2.18
C TYR A 326 -4.17 -16.61 3.58
N HIS A 327 -4.48 -15.77 4.56
CA HIS A 327 -4.66 -16.19 5.94
C HIS A 327 -6.09 -15.89 6.38
N LYS A 328 -6.82 -16.90 6.85
CA LYS A 328 -8.25 -16.79 7.17
C LYS A 328 -8.53 -15.81 8.31
N GLU A 329 -7.62 -15.75 9.28
CA GLU A 329 -7.78 -14.85 10.44
C GLU A 329 -7.68 -13.39 10.01
N LEU A 330 -7.00 -13.13 8.88
CA LEU A 330 -6.90 -11.82 8.25
C LEU A 330 -8.04 -11.53 7.26
N GLN A 331 -9.06 -12.39 7.16
CA GLN A 331 -10.27 -12.06 6.39
C GLN A 331 -11.19 -11.11 7.18
N TYR A 332 -11.22 -11.26 8.50
CA TYR A 332 -12.09 -10.52 9.42
C TYR A 332 -11.26 -9.79 10.48
N TYR A 333 -10.05 -9.35 10.14
CA TYR A 333 -9.17 -8.64 11.07
C TYR A 333 -9.83 -7.41 11.68
N THR A 334 -10.79 -6.80 10.99
CA THR A 334 -11.60 -5.67 11.48
C THR A 334 -12.62 -6.06 12.55
N ASP A 335 -13.08 -7.33 12.54
CA ASP A 335 -14.10 -7.87 13.46
C ASP A 335 -13.49 -8.71 14.58
N GLY A 336 -12.24 -9.15 14.43
CA GLY A 336 -11.53 -9.90 15.46
C GLY A 336 -11.19 -9.03 16.67
N ASN A 337 -11.19 -9.64 17.85
CA ASN A 337 -10.88 -8.95 19.11
C ASN A 337 -9.36 -8.95 19.35
N TYR A 338 -8.62 -8.39 18.39
CA TYR A 338 -7.17 -8.32 18.41
C TYR A 338 -6.72 -7.21 19.34
N ARG A 339 -6.21 -7.56 20.52
CA ARG A 339 -5.71 -6.57 21.48
C ARG A 339 -4.47 -5.86 20.93
N ASP A 340 -3.64 -6.56 20.16
CA ASP A 340 -2.49 -5.97 19.47
C ASP A 340 -2.27 -6.58 18.08
N VAL A 341 -3.05 -6.12 17.11
CA VAL A 341 -3.02 -6.65 15.73
C VAL A 341 -1.64 -6.61 15.07
N ILE A 342 -0.81 -5.59 15.36
CA ILE A 342 0.55 -5.48 14.80
C ILE A 342 1.45 -6.57 15.36
N SER A 343 1.33 -6.87 16.66
CA SER A 343 2.12 -7.94 17.29
C SER A 343 1.72 -9.30 16.75
N GLU A 344 0.42 -9.58 16.65
CA GLU A 344 -0.06 -10.85 16.11
C GLU A 344 0.33 -11.06 14.64
N LEU A 345 0.33 -9.99 13.83
CA LEU A 345 0.76 -10.06 12.43
C LEU A 345 2.17 -10.60 12.26
N ARG A 346 3.08 -10.38 13.21
CA ARG A 346 4.46 -10.88 13.15
C ARG A 346 4.54 -12.41 13.13
N HIS A 347 3.51 -13.08 13.62
CA HIS A 347 3.43 -14.54 13.66
C HIS A 347 2.83 -15.16 12.40
N PHE A 348 2.27 -14.36 11.49
CA PHE A 348 1.66 -14.87 10.26
C PHE A 348 2.67 -14.95 9.12
N ASP A 349 2.58 -16.01 8.32
CA ASP A 349 3.44 -16.23 7.15
C ASP A 349 3.40 -15.07 6.15
N VAL A 350 2.25 -14.39 6.03
CA VAL A 350 2.11 -13.22 5.16
C VAL A 350 3.08 -12.09 5.54
N TYR A 351 3.39 -11.91 6.83
CA TYR A 351 4.35 -10.90 7.28
C TYR A 351 5.78 -11.32 6.96
N ASN A 352 6.11 -12.59 7.21
CA ASN A 352 7.42 -13.14 6.88
C ASN A 352 7.72 -13.01 5.38
N ASN A 353 6.74 -13.34 4.52
CA ASN A 353 6.88 -13.22 3.07
C ASN A 353 6.96 -11.76 2.62
N PHE A 354 6.05 -10.91 3.13
CA PHE A 354 6.09 -9.48 2.86
C PHE A 354 7.45 -8.85 3.23
N SER A 355 7.93 -9.10 4.45
CA SER A 355 9.20 -8.57 4.94
C SER A 355 10.38 -8.98 4.06
N LYS A 356 10.45 -10.25 3.62
CA LYS A 356 11.48 -10.71 2.66
C LYS A 356 11.42 -9.95 1.33
N LEU A 357 10.22 -9.72 0.81
CA LEU A 357 10.03 -9.06 -0.48
C LEU A 357 10.46 -7.60 -0.47
N ILE A 358 10.32 -6.92 0.67
CA ILE A 358 10.67 -5.50 0.80
C ILE A 358 12.08 -5.28 1.36
N SER A 359 12.67 -6.27 2.04
CA SER A 359 14.02 -6.20 2.64
C SER A 359 15.16 -6.59 1.69
N SER A 360 14.91 -6.71 0.37
CA SER A 360 15.92 -7.19 -0.58
C SER A 360 17.19 -6.31 -0.59
N PRO A 361 18.39 -6.94 -0.64
CA PRO A 361 19.64 -6.33 -0.19
C PRO A 361 20.00 -5.05 -0.94
N LYS A 362 20.57 -4.09 -0.22
CA LYS A 362 21.11 -2.85 -0.75
C LYS A 362 22.22 -3.10 -1.76
#